data_AF-A0A0F9EX94-F1
#
_entry.id   AF-A0A0F9EX94-F1
#
_cell.length_a   1.000
_cell.length_b   1.000
_cell.length_c   1.000
_cell.angle_alpha   90.00
_cell.angle_beta   90.00
_cell.angle_gamma   90.00
#
_symmetry.space_group_name_H-M   'P 1'
#
loop_
_entity.id
_entity.type
_entity.pdbx_description
1 polymer ?
#
loop_
_entity_poly.entity_id
_entity_poly.type
_entity_poly.pdbx_seq_one_letter_code
_entity_poly.pdbx_strand_id
1 'polypeptide(L)'
;MAKTSISWTDRTWNPTTGCSVVSPGCHQCYAHKILTGRAHRFDTLRQAGGLSGFPAPAESPYDLFATGHAGTAISTAAGLAWADQVAGRDTRIVAVVGDGSIVNGLSLEGINNTALTKRQFLIVLNDNSMSIDRSQGAMAGLLDRIRSSHTYADIKHTTENLLQHLPLGEEITDALRHIRDGLRTTLHGGQFFESLGLAYFGPIDGHNIHAMIHVLSRLAAAKQPVMLHVHTE
;
A
#
# COMPACT_ATOMS: atom_id res chain seq x y z
N MET A 1 -8.52 21.14 -15.11
CA MET A 1 -8.45 20.03 -14.13
C MET A 1 -9.46 18.97 -14.56
N ALA A 2 -9.00 17.79 -14.94
CA ALA A 2 -9.91 16.66 -15.19
C ALA A 2 -10.45 16.17 -13.84
N LYS A 3 -11.76 16.27 -13.62
CA LYS A 3 -12.41 15.66 -12.46
C LYS A 3 -12.42 14.15 -12.67
N THR A 4 -11.66 13.43 -11.87
CA THR A 4 -11.76 11.98 -11.78
C THR A 4 -13.08 11.60 -11.10
N SER A 5 -13.70 10.51 -11.53
CA SER A 5 -14.93 9.94 -10.91
C SER A 5 -14.68 9.32 -9.54
N ILE A 6 -13.43 9.38 -9.06
CA ILE A 6 -12.93 8.80 -7.82
C ILE A 6 -12.74 9.93 -6.79
N SER A 7 -13.76 10.18 -5.96
CA SER A 7 -13.88 11.37 -5.10
C SER A 7 -12.81 11.52 -4.00
N TRP A 8 -12.06 10.48 -3.68
CA TRP A 8 -11.06 10.48 -2.59
C TRP A 8 -9.64 10.93 -3.01
N THR A 9 -9.40 11.09 -4.30
CA THR A 9 -8.15 11.66 -4.83
C THR A 9 -7.93 13.12 -4.40
N ASP A 10 -9.00 13.80 -3.98
CA ASP A 10 -8.93 15.18 -3.49
C ASP A 10 -8.53 15.28 -2.00
N ARG A 11 -8.59 14.20 -1.20
CA ARG A 11 -8.37 14.30 0.27
C ARG A 11 -7.49 13.26 0.95
N THR A 12 -7.14 12.11 0.37
CA THR A 12 -6.13 11.24 1.01
C THR A 12 -5.50 10.26 0.04
N TRP A 13 -4.23 10.49 -0.27
CA TRP A 13 -3.34 9.52 -0.89
C TRP A 13 -1.95 9.74 -0.30
N ASN A 14 -1.36 8.73 0.35
CA ASN A 14 -0.11 8.88 1.10
C ASN A 14 0.96 7.87 0.62
N PRO A 15 1.80 8.27 -0.35
CA PRO A 15 3.00 7.53 -0.68
C PRO A 15 4.11 7.91 0.31
N THR A 16 4.27 7.09 1.35
CA THR A 16 5.31 7.20 2.38
C THR A 16 6.69 6.72 1.96
N THR A 17 6.99 6.72 0.66
CA THR A 17 8.35 6.46 0.16
C THR A 17 8.72 7.58 -0.79
N GLY A 18 9.93 8.11 -0.61
CA GLY A 18 10.66 8.81 -1.66
C GLY A 18 11.99 8.09 -1.85
N CYS A 19 12.65 8.36 -2.97
CA CYS A 19 13.92 7.73 -3.28
C CYS A 19 15.10 8.67 -3.10
N SER A 20 16.22 8.14 -2.60
CA SER A 20 17.51 8.83 -2.49
C SER A 20 18.32 8.83 -3.79
N VAL A 21 18.08 7.85 -4.68
CA VAL A 21 18.73 7.67 -6.00
C VAL A 21 17.65 7.51 -7.06
N VAL A 22 17.85 7.92 -8.33
CA VAL A 22 16.83 7.67 -9.38
C VAL A 22 17.04 6.22 -9.83
N SER A 23 16.16 5.31 -9.42
CA SER A 23 16.08 3.95 -9.95
C SER A 23 14.72 3.74 -10.62
N PRO A 24 14.52 2.66 -11.42
CA PRO A 24 13.23 2.37 -12.05
C PRO A 24 12.04 2.36 -11.06
N GLY A 25 12.25 1.93 -9.81
CA GLY A 25 11.23 1.95 -8.75
C GLY A 25 10.85 3.35 -8.23
N CYS A 26 11.65 4.39 -8.52
CA CYS A 26 11.43 5.76 -8.07
C CYS A 26 10.40 6.53 -8.89
N HIS A 27 9.93 5.94 -9.99
CA HIS A 27 8.89 6.51 -10.85
C HIS A 27 7.57 6.68 -10.08
N GLN A 28 7.31 5.84 -9.07
CA GLN A 28 6.06 5.82 -8.32
C GLN A 28 5.89 7.06 -7.40
N CYS A 29 6.98 7.55 -6.82
CA CYS A 29 6.98 8.77 -5.99
C CYS A 29 6.80 10.05 -6.80
N TYR A 30 7.15 10.00 -8.09
CA TYR A 30 7.13 11.14 -8.98
C TYR A 30 5.78 11.35 -9.65
N ALA A 31 5.07 10.27 -9.98
CA ALA A 31 3.68 10.34 -10.41
C ALA A 31 2.83 11.12 -9.40
N HIS A 32 3.06 10.92 -8.09
CA HIS A 32 2.45 11.74 -7.02
C HIS A 32 2.67 13.24 -7.23
N LYS A 33 3.93 13.66 -7.31
CA LYS A 33 4.29 15.08 -7.43
C LYS A 33 3.69 15.69 -8.69
N ILE A 34 3.73 14.97 -9.81
CA ILE A 34 3.15 15.39 -11.08
C ILE A 34 1.63 15.59 -10.94
N LEU A 35 0.91 14.59 -10.43
CA LEU A 35 -0.55 14.61 -10.30
C LEU A 35 -1.05 15.62 -9.25
N THR A 36 -0.19 15.99 -8.29
CA THR A 36 -0.50 16.99 -7.25
C THR A 36 0.00 18.40 -7.60
N GLY A 37 0.00 18.74 -8.89
CA GLY A 37 0.19 20.13 -9.36
C GLY A 37 1.65 20.56 -9.54
N ARG A 38 2.63 19.68 -9.35
CA ARG A 38 4.06 20.03 -9.45
C ARG A 38 4.72 19.64 -10.76
N ALA A 39 3.93 19.19 -11.75
CA ALA A 39 4.41 18.82 -13.08
C ALA A 39 5.25 19.93 -13.76
N HIS A 40 4.84 21.19 -13.61
CA HIS A 40 5.51 22.34 -14.23
C HIS A 40 6.88 22.70 -13.64
N ARG A 41 7.26 22.11 -12.49
CA ARG A 41 8.56 22.30 -11.83
C ARG A 41 9.43 21.05 -11.87
N PHE A 42 8.98 20.02 -12.59
CA PHE A 42 9.59 18.70 -12.54
C PHE A 42 10.98 18.65 -13.19
N ASP A 43 11.28 19.61 -14.06
CA ASP A 43 12.61 19.90 -14.61
C ASP A 43 13.64 20.30 -13.52
N THR A 44 13.18 20.79 -12.37
CA THR A 44 14.03 21.18 -11.22
C THR A 44 14.23 20.07 -10.18
N LEU A 45 13.78 18.84 -10.47
CA LEU A 45 13.81 17.74 -9.51
C LEU A 45 15.24 17.41 -9.06
N ARG A 46 15.43 17.34 -7.73
CA ARG A 46 16.70 17.12 -7.01
C ARG A 46 17.80 18.16 -7.30
N GLN A 47 17.42 19.32 -7.83
CA GLN A 47 18.34 20.45 -7.97
C GLN A 47 18.28 21.33 -6.71
N ALA A 48 19.37 22.03 -6.42
CA ALA A 48 19.39 22.99 -5.32
C ALA A 48 18.32 24.08 -5.54
N GLY A 49 17.45 24.28 -4.54
CA GLY A 49 16.30 25.19 -4.64
C GLY A 49 15.13 24.68 -5.51
N GLY A 50 15.26 23.48 -6.09
CA GLY A 50 14.24 22.81 -6.88
C GLY A 50 13.33 21.89 -6.07
N LEU A 51 12.62 20.98 -6.75
CA LEU A 51 11.79 19.98 -6.09
C LEU A 51 12.64 18.88 -5.41
N SER A 52 12.29 18.48 -4.20
CA SER A 52 12.86 17.34 -3.50
C SER A 52 12.56 16.04 -4.22
N GLY A 53 13.49 15.08 -4.10
CA GLY A 53 13.27 13.70 -4.52
C GLY A 53 12.27 12.93 -3.65
N PHE A 54 11.85 13.51 -2.53
CA PHE A 54 10.99 12.89 -1.52
C PHE A 54 9.78 13.77 -1.20
N PRO A 55 8.73 13.20 -0.60
CA PRO A 55 7.67 13.98 0.04
C PRO A 55 8.25 15.06 0.97
N ALA A 56 7.82 16.30 0.79
CA ALA A 56 8.26 17.46 1.55
C ALA A 56 7.06 18.38 1.83
N PRO A 57 6.65 18.57 3.11
CA PRO A 57 5.50 19.42 3.45
C PRO A 57 5.63 20.87 2.99
N ALA A 58 6.86 21.38 2.92
CA ALA A 58 7.14 22.71 2.39
C ALA A 58 6.86 22.85 0.88
N GLU A 59 6.79 21.75 0.13
CA GLU A 59 6.54 21.75 -1.31
C GLU A 59 5.06 21.59 -1.67
N SER A 60 4.27 20.97 -0.79
CA SER A 60 2.91 20.57 -1.12
C SER A 60 2.09 20.21 0.11
N PRO A 61 0.81 20.63 0.19
CA PRO A 61 -0.11 20.17 1.23
C PRO A 61 -0.42 18.67 1.12
N TYR A 62 -0.12 18.04 -0.02
CA TYR A 62 -0.28 16.59 -0.22
C TYR A 62 0.90 15.76 0.32
N ASP A 63 1.97 16.41 0.78
CA ASP A 63 3.12 15.74 1.38
C ASP A 63 3.06 15.93 2.90
N LEU A 64 2.30 15.09 3.60
CA LEU A 64 2.00 15.28 5.03
C LEU A 64 3.23 15.21 5.94
N PHE A 65 4.24 14.43 5.55
CA PHE A 65 5.46 14.23 6.31
C PHE A 65 6.68 14.35 5.40
N ALA A 66 7.77 14.86 5.96
CA ALA A 66 9.07 14.73 5.34
C ALA A 66 9.53 13.28 5.50
N THR A 67 9.78 12.59 4.38
CA THR A 67 10.26 11.21 4.38
C THR A 67 11.59 11.10 3.65
N GLY A 68 12.30 9.99 3.86
CA GLY A 68 13.61 9.75 3.26
C GLY A 68 14.22 8.43 3.69
N HIS A 69 13.94 8.03 4.93
CA HIS A 69 14.32 6.73 5.47
C HIS A 69 13.23 5.69 5.22
N ALA A 70 13.64 4.52 4.73
CA ALA A 70 12.75 3.39 4.53
C ALA A 70 12.17 2.88 5.87
N GLY A 71 10.98 2.29 5.81
CA GLY A 71 10.34 1.60 6.94
C GLY A 71 9.55 2.48 7.92
N THR A 72 9.52 3.80 7.73
CA THR A 72 8.76 4.74 8.58
C THR A 72 7.28 4.82 8.23
N ALA A 73 6.92 4.36 7.04
CA ALA A 73 5.60 4.42 6.43
C ALA A 73 4.46 3.87 7.31
N ILE A 74 4.57 2.58 7.65
CA ILE A 74 3.49 1.84 8.33
C ILE A 74 3.26 2.42 9.72
N SER A 75 4.32 2.66 10.48
CA SER A 75 4.21 3.22 11.84
C SER A 75 3.64 4.63 11.85
N THR A 76 4.04 5.48 10.90
CA THR A 76 3.48 6.84 10.76
C THR A 76 1.99 6.78 10.44
N ALA A 77 1.61 5.93 9.49
CA ALA A 77 0.20 5.76 9.11
C ALA A 77 -0.63 5.11 10.23
N ALA A 78 -0.07 4.16 10.98
CA ALA A 78 -0.72 3.56 12.15
C ALA A 78 -0.98 4.62 13.24
N GLY A 79 -0.02 5.54 13.47
CA GLY A 79 -0.21 6.67 14.37
C GLY A 79 -1.35 7.59 13.93
N LEU A 80 -1.42 7.92 12.63
CA LEU A 80 -2.56 8.66 12.07
C LEU A 80 -3.89 7.91 12.24
N ALA A 81 -3.89 6.60 12.02
CA ALA A 81 -5.08 5.77 12.14
C ALA A 81 -5.60 5.76 13.57
N TRP A 82 -4.70 5.64 14.53
CA TRP A 82 -5.06 5.70 15.92
C TRP A 82 -5.56 7.09 16.34
N ALA A 83 -4.89 8.17 15.90
CA ALA A 83 -5.33 9.53 16.16
C ALA A 83 -6.74 9.80 15.60
N ASP A 84 -7.00 9.38 14.35
CA ASP A 84 -8.30 9.55 13.72
C ASP A 84 -9.38 8.68 14.38
N GLN A 85 -9.02 7.50 14.88
CA GLN A 85 -9.94 6.64 15.64
C GLN A 85 -10.38 7.33 16.94
N VAL A 86 -9.43 7.86 17.70
CA VAL A 86 -9.70 8.59 18.95
C VAL A 86 -10.51 9.86 18.68
N ALA A 87 -10.22 10.55 17.58
CA ALA A 87 -10.92 11.77 17.18
C ALA A 87 -12.28 11.53 16.50
N GLY A 88 -12.69 10.27 16.27
CA GLY A 88 -13.94 9.95 15.56
C GLY A 88 -13.97 10.41 14.10
N ARG A 89 -12.81 10.59 13.46
CA ARG A 89 -12.69 11.02 12.06
C ARG A 89 -12.75 9.81 11.13
N ASP A 90 -13.50 9.90 10.05
CA ASP A 90 -13.67 8.80 9.07
C ASP A 90 -12.73 8.90 7.84
N THR A 91 -11.58 9.54 8.03
CA THR A 91 -10.49 9.66 7.05
C THR A 91 -9.95 8.31 6.59
N ARG A 92 -9.61 8.20 5.30
CA ARG A 92 -9.02 6.98 4.74
C ARG A 92 -7.51 7.07 4.80
N ILE A 93 -6.89 6.09 5.43
CA ILE A 93 -5.44 6.09 5.66
C ILE A 93 -4.83 4.95 4.87
N VAL A 94 -3.82 5.29 4.09
CA VAL A 94 -3.10 4.36 3.23
C VAL A 94 -1.60 4.50 3.51
N ALA A 95 -0.89 3.39 3.64
CA ALA A 95 0.57 3.36 3.65
C ALA A 95 1.04 2.57 2.43
N VAL A 96 1.82 3.19 1.56
CA VAL A 96 2.47 2.48 0.44
C VAL A 96 3.91 2.15 0.83
N VAL A 97 4.28 0.88 0.73
CA VAL A 97 5.61 0.37 1.10
C VAL A 97 6.14 -0.58 0.05
N GLY A 98 7.46 -0.59 -0.15
CA GLY A 98 8.12 -1.61 -0.97
C GLY A 98 8.43 -2.88 -0.18
N ASP A 99 8.59 -4.01 -0.88
CA ASP A 99 9.10 -5.28 -0.35
C ASP A 99 10.45 -5.13 0.38
N GLY A 100 11.36 -4.30 -0.13
CA GLY A 100 12.63 -3.99 0.55
C GLY A 100 12.47 -3.18 1.84
N SER A 101 11.33 -2.51 2.04
CA SER A 101 11.09 -1.62 3.19
C SER A 101 10.24 -2.25 4.29
N ILE A 102 9.44 -3.28 3.97
CA ILE A 102 8.58 -3.98 4.94
C ILE A 102 9.39 -4.82 5.94
N VAL A 103 10.62 -5.21 5.57
CA VAL A 103 11.52 -6.00 6.42
C VAL A 103 12.16 -5.19 7.56
N ASN A 104 12.03 -3.86 7.54
CA ASN A 104 12.57 -3.00 8.60
C ASN A 104 11.86 -3.26 9.93
N GLY A 105 12.62 -3.25 11.04
CA GLY A 105 12.07 -3.43 12.38
C GLY A 105 10.92 -2.46 12.70
N LEU A 106 11.05 -1.20 12.27
CA LEU A 106 9.99 -0.19 12.43
C LEU A 106 8.73 -0.55 11.64
N SER A 107 8.86 -1.11 10.43
CA SER A 107 7.72 -1.60 9.65
C SER A 107 7.00 -2.75 10.36
N LEU A 108 7.76 -3.71 10.92
CA LEU A 108 7.21 -4.84 11.65
C LEU A 108 6.51 -4.40 12.95
N GLU A 109 7.08 -3.42 13.65
CA GLU A 109 6.41 -2.78 14.79
C GLU A 109 5.10 -2.12 14.38
N GLY A 110 5.10 -1.36 13.27
CA GLY A 110 3.91 -0.74 12.71
C GLY A 110 2.84 -1.76 12.34
N ILE A 111 3.23 -2.89 11.72
CA ILE A 111 2.33 -4.01 11.41
C ILE A 111 1.72 -4.60 12.68
N ASN A 112 2.55 -4.91 13.68
CA ASN A 112 2.09 -5.45 14.95
C ASN A 112 1.07 -4.52 15.65
N ASN A 113 1.29 -3.21 15.57
CA ASN A 113 0.39 -2.22 16.15
C ASN A 113 -0.95 -2.07 15.40
N THR A 114 -1.06 -2.59 14.17
CA THR A 114 -2.34 -2.53 13.43
C THR A 114 -3.45 -3.32 14.11
N ALA A 115 -3.13 -4.37 14.88
CA ALA A 115 -4.13 -5.15 15.62
C ALA A 115 -4.97 -4.30 16.60
N LEU A 116 -4.46 -3.13 17.03
CA LEU A 116 -5.16 -2.20 17.91
C LEU A 116 -6.11 -1.24 17.16
N THR A 117 -6.05 -1.23 15.83
CA THR A 117 -6.78 -0.32 14.96
C THR A 117 -8.10 -0.98 14.52
N LYS A 118 -9.24 -0.36 14.84
CA LYS A 118 -10.60 -0.82 14.53
C LYS A 118 -11.30 0.14 13.56
N ARG A 119 -10.61 0.50 12.50
CA ARG A 119 -11.07 1.43 11.45
C ARG A 119 -10.46 1.05 10.11
N GLN A 120 -10.82 1.77 9.06
CA GLN A 120 -10.10 1.69 7.80
C GLN A 120 -8.63 2.04 8.01
N PHE A 121 -7.74 1.11 7.67
CA PHE A 121 -6.31 1.36 7.45
C PHE A 121 -5.78 0.41 6.37
N LEU A 122 -5.30 0.93 5.24
CA LEU A 122 -4.80 0.12 4.14
C LEU A 122 -3.26 0.18 4.07
N ILE A 123 -2.61 -0.96 4.03
CA ILE A 123 -1.18 -1.08 3.71
C ILE A 123 -1.09 -1.67 2.31
N VAL A 124 -0.52 -0.91 1.37
CA VAL A 124 -0.21 -1.38 0.01
C VAL A 124 1.25 -1.81 -0.01
N LEU A 125 1.47 -3.12 -0.11
CA LEU A 125 2.79 -3.71 -0.34
C LEU A 125 3.04 -3.76 -1.84
N ASN A 126 3.92 -2.89 -2.32
CA ASN A 126 4.42 -2.87 -3.68
C ASN A 126 5.64 -3.80 -3.80
N ASP A 127 5.41 -5.03 -4.26
CA ASP A 127 6.44 -6.04 -4.47
C ASP A 127 6.89 -6.06 -5.93
N ASN A 128 8.09 -5.54 -6.16
CA ASN A 128 8.82 -5.67 -7.43
C ASN A 128 10.04 -6.60 -7.32
N SER A 129 10.15 -7.33 -6.21
CA SER A 129 11.26 -8.24 -5.88
C SER A 129 12.64 -7.56 -5.85
N MET A 130 12.67 -6.23 -5.68
CA MET A 130 13.85 -5.39 -5.80
C MET A 130 13.88 -4.33 -4.69
N SER A 131 14.99 -4.29 -3.93
CA SER A 131 15.35 -3.14 -3.11
C SER A 131 16.31 -2.23 -3.92
N ILE A 132 17.41 -1.77 -3.33
CA ILE A 132 18.56 -1.23 -4.11
C ILE A 132 19.29 -2.38 -4.83
N ASP A 133 19.37 -3.53 -4.17
CA ASP A 133 19.78 -4.83 -4.70
C ASP A 133 18.66 -5.85 -4.43
N ARG A 134 18.82 -7.12 -4.87
CA ARG A 134 17.86 -8.19 -4.55
C ARG A 134 17.57 -8.23 -3.05
N SER A 135 16.29 -8.25 -2.69
CA SER A 135 15.84 -8.36 -1.30
C SER A 135 16.40 -9.64 -0.66
N GLN A 136 17.06 -9.52 0.50
CA GLN A 136 17.68 -10.65 1.22
C GLN A 136 16.99 -10.92 2.56
N GLY A 137 17.06 -12.18 3.02
CA GLY A 137 16.58 -12.60 4.33
C GLY A 137 15.29 -13.43 4.30
N ALA A 138 14.87 -13.89 5.48
CA ALA A 138 13.75 -14.83 5.60
C ALA A 138 12.40 -14.26 5.12
N MET A 139 12.16 -12.97 5.32
CA MET A 139 10.96 -12.30 4.82
C MET A 139 10.97 -12.12 3.29
N ALA A 140 12.12 -11.82 2.68
CA ALA A 140 12.23 -11.81 1.23
C ALA A 140 11.94 -13.21 0.66
N GLY A 141 12.48 -14.26 1.29
CA GLY A 141 12.16 -15.64 0.95
C GLY A 141 10.67 -16.03 1.16
N LEU A 142 9.98 -15.41 2.14
CA LEU A 142 8.54 -15.58 2.33
C LEU A 142 7.75 -14.93 1.18
N LEU A 143 8.09 -13.69 0.80
CA LEU A 143 7.48 -12.98 -0.33
C LEU A 143 7.75 -13.71 -1.65
N ASP A 144 8.96 -14.24 -1.85
CA ASP A 144 9.32 -15.08 -2.99
C ASP A 144 8.47 -16.36 -3.06
N ARG A 145 8.24 -17.02 -1.92
CA ARG A 145 7.36 -18.20 -1.87
C ARG A 145 5.93 -17.84 -2.22
N ILE A 146 5.39 -16.75 -1.67
CA ILE A 146 4.07 -16.22 -2.05
C ILE A 146 3.99 -16.07 -3.57
N ARG A 147 4.95 -15.34 -4.15
CA ARG A 147 5.00 -15.09 -5.58
C ARG A 147 5.09 -16.38 -6.40
N SER A 148 5.94 -17.32 -5.99
CA SER A 148 6.12 -18.59 -6.71
C SER A 148 4.93 -19.54 -6.62
N SER A 149 4.15 -19.49 -5.52
CA SER A 149 2.94 -20.30 -5.37
C SER A 149 1.78 -19.80 -6.23
N HIS A 150 1.90 -18.58 -6.77
CA HIS A 150 0.93 -17.95 -7.63
C HIS A 150 1.56 -17.75 -9.00
N THR A 151 1.55 -18.79 -9.85
CA THR A 151 1.96 -18.63 -11.24
C THR A 151 1.13 -17.50 -11.87
N TYR A 152 1.72 -16.73 -12.79
CA TYR A 152 1.11 -15.54 -13.38
C TYR A 152 -0.33 -15.77 -13.94
N ALA A 153 -0.60 -16.97 -14.49
CA ALA A 153 -1.94 -17.36 -14.95
C ALA A 153 -2.96 -17.51 -13.80
N ASP A 154 -2.52 -18.02 -12.65
CA ASP A 154 -3.35 -18.21 -11.46
C ASP A 154 -3.70 -16.87 -10.80
N ILE A 155 -2.79 -15.89 -10.83
CA ILE A 155 -3.02 -14.52 -10.31
C ILE A 155 -4.20 -13.87 -11.03
N LYS A 156 -4.24 -13.96 -12.37
CA LYS A 156 -5.29 -13.30 -13.18
C LYS A 156 -6.67 -13.89 -12.89
N HIS A 157 -6.79 -15.22 -12.91
CA HIS A 157 -8.05 -15.91 -12.65
C HIS A 157 -8.52 -15.80 -11.20
N THR A 158 -7.58 -15.84 -10.24
CA THR A 158 -7.88 -15.68 -8.81
C THR A 158 -8.35 -14.25 -8.52
N THR A 159 -7.70 -13.24 -9.12
CA THR A 159 -8.06 -11.84 -8.95
C THR A 159 -9.44 -11.54 -9.52
N GLU A 160 -9.76 -11.98 -10.74
CA GLU A 160 -11.09 -11.75 -11.34
C GLU A 160 -12.21 -12.41 -10.55
N ASN A 161 -12.02 -13.66 -10.10
CA ASN A 161 -13.01 -14.38 -9.31
C ASN A 161 -13.18 -13.79 -7.91
N LEU A 162 -12.12 -13.43 -7.19
CA LEU A 162 -12.24 -12.77 -5.88
C LEU A 162 -12.87 -11.38 -5.98
N LEU A 163 -12.56 -10.62 -7.04
CA LEU A 163 -13.09 -9.26 -7.22
C LEU A 163 -14.58 -9.21 -7.55
N GLN A 164 -15.12 -10.26 -8.16
CA GLN A 164 -16.55 -10.40 -8.42
C GLN A 164 -17.35 -10.72 -7.15
N HIS A 165 -16.72 -11.35 -6.16
CA HIS A 165 -17.39 -11.82 -4.94
C HIS A 165 -17.17 -10.92 -3.73
N LEU A 166 -16.34 -9.88 -3.83
CA LEU A 166 -16.25 -8.85 -2.79
C LEU A 166 -17.53 -8.00 -2.82
N PRO A 167 -18.37 -8.03 -1.77
CA PRO A 167 -19.59 -7.20 -1.70
C PRO A 167 -19.25 -5.71 -1.55
N LEU A 168 -20.24 -4.82 -1.50
CA LEU A 168 -20.06 -3.39 -1.24
C LEU A 168 -20.41 -3.08 0.23
N GLY A 169 -19.63 -2.25 0.91
CA GLY A 169 -19.99 -1.71 2.22
C GLY A 169 -19.66 -2.60 3.42
N GLU A 170 -20.51 -2.63 4.45
CA GLU A 170 -20.22 -3.33 5.72
C GLU A 170 -19.97 -4.83 5.56
N GLU A 171 -20.62 -5.43 4.57
CA GLU A 171 -20.49 -6.84 4.18
C GLU A 171 -19.06 -7.19 3.70
N ILE A 172 -18.23 -6.21 3.32
CA ILE A 172 -16.82 -6.45 2.97
C ILE A 172 -16.06 -6.99 4.17
N THR A 173 -16.40 -6.54 5.38
CA THR A 173 -15.74 -7.04 6.60
C THR A 173 -16.07 -8.52 6.80
N ASP A 174 -17.31 -8.91 6.54
CA ASP A 174 -17.77 -10.30 6.60
C ASP A 174 -17.20 -11.14 5.45
N ALA A 175 -17.16 -10.62 4.24
CA ALA A 175 -16.55 -11.31 3.10
C ALA A 175 -15.03 -11.48 3.30
N LEU A 176 -14.32 -10.48 3.83
CA LEU A 176 -12.91 -10.62 4.21
C LEU A 176 -12.73 -11.65 5.33
N ARG A 177 -13.67 -11.76 6.28
CA ARG A 177 -13.70 -12.85 7.28
C ARG A 177 -13.93 -14.22 6.63
N HIS A 178 -14.84 -14.33 5.67
CA HIS A 178 -15.13 -15.60 4.99
C HIS A 178 -14.02 -16.00 4.01
N ILE A 179 -13.34 -15.02 3.40
CA ILE A 179 -12.11 -15.21 2.62
C ILE A 179 -11.01 -15.74 3.55
N ARG A 180 -10.83 -15.15 4.73
CA ARG A 180 -9.92 -15.64 5.77
C ARG A 180 -10.20 -17.10 6.15
N ASP A 181 -11.47 -17.49 6.26
CA ASP A 181 -11.85 -18.84 6.65
C ASP A 181 -11.82 -19.84 5.46
N GLY A 182 -12.06 -19.38 4.23
CA GLY A 182 -12.13 -20.18 3.01
C GLY A 182 -10.77 -20.41 2.31
N LEU A 183 -9.78 -19.55 2.54
CA LEU A 183 -8.40 -19.70 2.03
C LEU A 183 -7.48 -20.53 2.93
N ARG A 184 -8.04 -21.19 3.94
CA ARG A 184 -7.31 -22.07 4.86
C ARG A 184 -6.72 -23.32 4.18
N THR A 185 -6.98 -23.55 2.91
CA THR A 185 -6.65 -24.82 2.23
C THR A 185 -5.30 -24.87 1.53
N THR A 186 -4.66 -23.78 1.07
CA THR A 186 -3.40 -23.97 0.30
C THR A 186 -2.47 -22.76 0.13
N LEU A 187 -2.50 -21.73 0.99
CA LEU A 187 -1.57 -20.60 0.85
C LEU A 187 -0.75 -20.37 2.13
N HIS A 188 0.52 -20.77 2.08
CA HIS A 188 1.44 -20.68 3.22
C HIS A 188 1.98 -19.26 3.48
N GLY A 189 1.79 -18.32 2.56
CA GLY A 189 2.48 -17.04 2.63
C GLY A 189 1.73 -15.88 3.28
N GLY A 190 0.40 -15.85 3.21
CA GLY A 190 -0.43 -14.84 3.91
C GLY A 190 -0.54 -15.06 5.42
N GLN A 191 -0.28 -16.29 5.89
CA GLN A 191 -0.45 -16.69 7.30
C GLN A 191 0.38 -15.85 8.28
N PHE A 192 1.54 -15.34 7.86
CA PHE A 192 2.36 -14.48 8.71
C PHE A 192 1.62 -13.18 9.09
N PHE A 193 1.12 -12.46 8.09
CA PHE A 193 0.42 -11.19 8.31
C PHE A 193 -0.93 -11.40 8.99
N GLU A 194 -1.65 -12.45 8.65
CA GLU A 194 -2.93 -12.80 9.29
C GLU A 194 -2.75 -13.16 10.77
N SER A 195 -1.66 -13.83 11.13
CA SER A 195 -1.33 -14.13 12.53
C SER A 195 -1.04 -12.87 13.34
N LEU A 196 -0.63 -11.78 12.70
CA LEU A 196 -0.47 -10.45 13.30
C LEU A 196 -1.79 -9.65 13.33
N GLY A 197 -2.91 -10.26 12.94
CA GLY A 197 -4.23 -9.63 12.95
C GLY A 197 -4.53 -8.75 11.74
N LEU A 198 -3.70 -8.80 10.70
CA LEU A 198 -3.85 -8.02 9.49
C LEU A 198 -4.52 -8.85 8.41
N ALA A 199 -5.70 -8.44 7.94
CA ALA A 199 -6.34 -9.10 6.80
C ALA A 199 -5.44 -8.95 5.56
N TYR A 200 -5.18 -10.05 4.86
CA TYR A 200 -4.25 -10.06 3.72
C TYR A 200 -5.00 -10.33 2.42
N PHE A 201 -4.72 -9.56 1.38
CA PHE A 201 -5.33 -9.68 0.06
C PHE A 201 -4.29 -9.53 -1.06
N GLY A 202 -4.30 -10.43 -2.04
CA GLY A 202 -3.36 -10.46 -3.16
C GLY A 202 -2.43 -11.69 -3.14
N PRO A 203 -1.38 -11.72 -3.98
CA PRO A 203 -0.92 -10.63 -4.85
C PRO A 203 -1.87 -10.34 -6.01
N ILE A 204 -1.95 -9.07 -6.45
CA ILE A 204 -2.64 -8.65 -7.68
C ILE A 204 -1.68 -7.92 -8.62
N ASP A 205 -2.01 -7.88 -9.92
CA ASP A 205 -1.23 -7.15 -10.92
C ASP A 205 -1.40 -5.62 -10.76
N GLY A 206 -0.31 -4.94 -10.39
CA GLY A 206 -0.25 -3.49 -10.20
C GLY A 206 -0.28 -2.68 -11.49
N HIS A 207 0.01 -3.30 -12.64
CA HIS A 207 -0.06 -2.65 -13.96
C HIS A 207 -1.47 -2.68 -14.56
N ASN A 208 -2.39 -3.46 -13.98
CA ASN A 208 -3.81 -3.44 -14.35
C ASN A 208 -4.58 -2.36 -13.57
N ILE A 209 -4.56 -1.13 -14.12
CA ILE A 209 -5.21 0.04 -13.51
C ILE A 209 -6.70 -0.19 -13.23
N HIS A 210 -7.43 -0.88 -14.11
CA HIS A 210 -8.86 -1.15 -13.91
C HIS A 210 -9.11 -2.06 -12.70
N ALA A 211 -8.32 -3.14 -12.58
CA ALA A 211 -8.38 -4.03 -11.42
C ALA A 211 -7.98 -3.27 -10.14
N MET A 212 -6.91 -2.49 -10.18
CA MET A 212 -6.44 -1.67 -9.05
C MET A 212 -7.52 -0.69 -8.58
N ILE A 213 -8.17 0.04 -9.48
CA ILE A 213 -9.26 0.97 -9.12
C ILE A 213 -10.41 0.21 -8.44
N HIS A 214 -10.80 -0.94 -8.99
CA HIS A 214 -11.89 -1.75 -8.42
C HIS A 214 -11.53 -2.25 -7.03
N VAL A 215 -10.35 -2.85 -6.85
CA VAL A 215 -9.85 -3.34 -5.55
C VAL A 215 -9.80 -2.21 -4.52
N LEU A 216 -9.15 -1.10 -4.87
CA LEU A 216 -8.98 0.04 -3.97
C LEU A 216 -10.32 0.66 -3.56
N SER A 217 -11.28 0.73 -4.49
CA SER A 217 -12.63 1.22 -4.19
C SER A 217 -13.37 0.33 -3.20
N ARG A 218 -13.16 -1.00 -3.26
CA ARG A 218 -13.72 -1.95 -2.29
C ARG A 218 -13.04 -1.83 -0.93
N LEU A 219 -11.71 -1.84 -0.92
CA LEU A 219 -10.93 -1.77 0.33
C LEU A 219 -11.10 -0.42 1.05
N ALA A 220 -11.47 0.65 0.34
CA ALA A 220 -11.82 1.92 0.95
C ALA A 220 -13.03 1.83 1.89
N ALA A 221 -13.89 0.81 1.80
CA ALA A 221 -15.01 0.61 2.71
C ALA A 221 -14.69 -0.34 3.88
N ALA A 222 -13.47 -0.91 3.94
CA ALA A 222 -13.09 -1.82 5.00
C ALA A 222 -13.06 -1.13 6.37
N LYS A 223 -13.66 -1.78 7.37
CA LYS A 223 -13.69 -1.29 8.76
C LYS A 223 -12.56 -1.84 9.64
N GLN A 224 -11.55 -2.44 9.01
CA GLN A 224 -10.40 -3.05 9.66
C GLN A 224 -9.13 -2.79 8.85
N PRO A 225 -7.94 -2.96 9.46
CA PRO A 225 -6.69 -2.93 8.74
C PRO A 225 -6.60 -4.03 7.67
N VAL A 226 -6.12 -3.68 6.48
CA VAL A 226 -5.91 -4.61 5.37
C VAL A 226 -4.54 -4.40 4.75
N MET A 227 -3.85 -5.49 4.43
CA MET A 227 -2.68 -5.52 3.56
C MET A 227 -3.09 -5.94 2.16
N LEU A 228 -2.90 -5.04 1.19
CA LEU A 228 -3.01 -5.32 -0.23
C LEU A 228 -1.61 -5.58 -0.79
N HIS A 229 -1.34 -6.81 -1.20
CA HIS A 229 -0.12 -7.17 -1.93
C HIS A 229 -0.32 -6.91 -3.42
N VAL A 230 0.49 -6.01 -3.97
CA VAL A 230 0.53 -5.62 -5.37
C VAL A 230 1.86 -6.03 -5.97
N HIS A 231 1.84 -6.75 -7.08
CA HIS A 231 3.03 -7.09 -7.83
C HIS A 231 3.25 -6.08 -8.96
N THR A 232 4.48 -5.58 -9.11
CA THR A 232 4.87 -4.67 -10.20
C THR A 232 6.22 -5.07 -10.79
N GLU A 233 6.36 -5.02 -12.10
CA GLU A 233 7.64 -5.16 -12.83
C GLU A 233 8.20 -3.82 -13.33
#